data_AF-A0A3D0HJN4-F1
#
_entry.id   AF-A0A3D0HJN4-F1
#
_cell.length_a   1.000
_cell.length_b   1.000
_cell.length_c   1.000
_cell.angle_alpha   90.00
_cell.angle_beta   90.00
_cell.angle_gamma   90.00
#
_symmetry.space_group_name_H-M   'P 1'
#
loop_
_entity.id
_entity.type
_entity.pdbx_description
1 polymer ?
#
loop_
_entity_poly.entity_id
_entity_poly.type
_entity_poly.pdbx_seq_one_letter_code
_entity_poly.pdbx_strand_id
1 'polypeptide(L)'
;MTTPVRITVTGAAGQIGYGILFRIASGQMLGANTPVILQLLEVTPALGALNGVKMELDDCAYSPLVDVITTDDANVAFGDADIALLIGAMPRKDGMERADLLTANGGIFKPQGRAIAKNAKKNVKVLVVGNPANTNAFIAMSNAPEIDPKQFTAMTRLDHNRAVAQLAQRVGKPVTSIKKMTIWGNHSASQYPDLYNCEVDGKNAATVVNDETWTRETFIPTVAKRGAAIIKARGLSSAASAGTAAMDHVRNWVQGTPAGDWVSMSVPSDGSYGVPAGLISSFPCTCANGEYSIVQGLSIN
;
A
#
# COMPACT_ATOMS: atom_id res chain seq x y z
N MET A 1 3.91 -30.79 0.31
CA MET A 1 4.01 -29.48 1.00
C MET A 1 3.65 -28.39 0.01
N THR A 2 2.84 -27.41 0.41
CA THR A 2 2.54 -26.24 -0.44
C THR A 2 3.83 -25.44 -0.68
N THR A 3 4.05 -24.99 -1.91
CA THR A 3 5.21 -24.14 -2.24
C THR A 3 5.11 -22.83 -1.46
N PRO A 4 6.14 -22.43 -0.68
CA PRO A 4 6.11 -21.19 0.08
C PRO A 4 5.96 -19.96 -0.83
N VAL A 5 5.21 -18.97 -0.37
CA VAL A 5 5.07 -17.68 -1.04
C VAL A 5 6.29 -16.82 -0.73
N ARG A 6 6.97 -16.32 -1.77
CA ARG A 6 8.18 -15.50 -1.64
C ARG A 6 7.82 -14.02 -1.62
N ILE A 7 8.16 -13.33 -0.54
CA ILE A 7 7.74 -11.95 -0.28
C ILE A 7 8.96 -11.06 -0.13
N THR A 8 9.19 -10.20 -1.11
CA THR A 8 10.22 -9.17 -1.03
C THR A 8 9.73 -7.97 -0.22
N VAL A 9 10.55 -7.46 0.70
CA VAL A 9 10.29 -6.23 1.45
C VAL A 9 11.53 -5.34 1.37
N THR A 10 11.40 -4.15 0.77
CA THR A 10 12.50 -3.17 0.69
C THR A 10 12.48 -2.21 1.87
N GLY A 11 13.61 -1.64 2.28
CA GLY A 11 13.65 -0.78 3.47
C GLY A 11 13.24 -1.55 4.74
N ALA A 12 13.60 -2.85 4.78
CA ALA A 12 13.10 -3.81 5.75
C ALA A 12 13.54 -3.53 7.19
N ALA A 13 14.68 -2.86 7.39
CA ALA A 13 15.13 -2.44 8.72
C ALA A 13 14.50 -1.10 9.17
N GLY A 14 13.79 -0.41 8.27
CA GLY A 14 13.03 0.79 8.59
C GLY A 14 11.80 0.53 9.46
N GLN A 15 11.25 1.59 10.07
CA GLN A 15 10.13 1.50 11.01
C GLN A 15 8.86 0.83 10.45
N ILE A 16 8.54 1.05 9.17
CA ILE A 16 7.41 0.39 8.52
C ILE A 16 7.72 -1.10 8.29
N GLY A 17 8.94 -1.41 7.82
CA GLY A 17 9.43 -2.78 7.65
C GLY A 17 9.33 -3.55 8.96
N TYR A 18 9.96 -3.05 10.02
CA TYR A 18 9.85 -3.62 11.36
C TYR A 18 8.39 -3.81 11.81
N GLY A 19 7.52 -2.82 11.56
CA GLY A 19 6.10 -2.89 11.93
C GLY A 19 5.25 -3.90 11.15
N ILE A 20 5.69 -4.36 9.97
CA ILE A 20 4.91 -5.28 9.12
C ILE A 20 5.47 -6.71 9.09
N LEU A 21 6.79 -6.89 9.21
CA LEU A 21 7.45 -8.19 9.00
C LEU A 21 6.93 -9.29 9.92
N PHE A 22 6.82 -9.04 11.23
CA PHE A 22 6.30 -10.01 12.20
C PHE A 22 4.83 -10.39 11.94
N ARG A 23 4.06 -9.47 11.36
CA ARG A 23 2.65 -9.70 11.02
C ARG A 23 2.50 -10.52 9.74
N ILE A 24 3.42 -10.36 8.80
CA ILE A 24 3.52 -11.24 7.64
C ILE A 24 3.92 -12.65 8.10
N ALA A 25 4.98 -12.75 8.91
CA ALA A 25 5.52 -14.02 9.41
C ALA A 25 4.52 -14.82 10.25
N SER A 26 3.70 -14.15 11.06
CA SER A 26 2.60 -14.80 11.83
C SER A 26 1.42 -15.28 10.96
N GLY A 27 1.44 -15.04 9.65
CA GLY A 27 0.38 -15.45 8.73
C GLY A 27 -0.80 -14.48 8.68
N GLN A 28 -0.75 -13.30 9.31
CA GLN A 28 -1.88 -12.36 9.25
C GLN A 28 -2.14 -11.89 7.81
N MET A 29 -1.12 -11.75 6.97
CA MET A 29 -1.30 -11.27 5.59
C MET A 29 -1.93 -12.30 4.67
N LEU A 30 -1.47 -13.56 4.72
CA LEU A 30 -1.81 -14.59 3.73
C LEU A 30 -2.55 -15.81 4.31
N GLY A 31 -2.83 -15.81 5.62
CA GLY A 31 -3.40 -16.92 6.36
C GLY A 31 -2.34 -17.73 7.13
N ALA A 32 -2.72 -18.25 8.30
CA ALA A 32 -1.82 -18.99 9.19
C ALA A 32 -1.29 -20.31 8.62
N ASN A 33 -1.90 -20.83 7.54
CA ASN A 33 -1.50 -22.07 6.87
C ASN A 33 -0.72 -21.86 5.58
N THR A 34 -0.36 -20.61 5.25
CA THR A 34 0.39 -20.27 4.05
C THR A 34 1.87 -20.11 4.40
N PRO A 35 2.76 -21.05 4.01
CA PRO A 35 4.19 -20.90 4.28
C PRO A 35 4.76 -19.71 3.51
N VAL A 36 5.65 -18.94 4.12
CA VAL A 36 6.25 -17.75 3.53
C VAL A 36 7.77 -17.75 3.64
N ILE A 37 8.43 -17.19 2.63
CA ILE A 37 9.86 -16.84 2.66
C ILE A 37 9.95 -15.31 2.57
N LEU A 38 10.65 -14.69 3.51
CA LEU A 38 10.87 -13.25 3.51
C LEU A 38 12.20 -12.92 2.83
N GLN A 39 12.17 -12.08 1.80
CA GLN A 39 13.35 -11.57 1.11
C GLN A 39 13.52 -10.08 1.43
N LEU A 40 14.43 -9.78 2.34
CA LEU A 40 14.58 -8.46 2.94
C LEU A 40 15.72 -7.69 2.28
N LEU A 41 15.36 -6.57 1.65
CA LEU A 41 16.31 -5.68 0.97
C LEU A 41 16.56 -4.43 1.81
N GLU A 42 17.83 -4.12 2.03
CA GLU A 42 18.28 -2.85 2.61
C GLU A 42 19.46 -2.26 1.84
N VAL A 43 19.80 -1.00 2.13
CA VAL A 43 21.06 -0.43 1.69
C VAL A 43 22.23 -1.03 2.49
N THR A 44 23.41 -1.16 1.88
CA THR A 44 24.61 -1.74 2.52
C THR A 44 24.87 -1.23 3.94
N PRO A 45 24.77 0.09 4.24
CA PRO A 45 24.99 0.60 5.60
C PRO A 45 23.99 0.08 6.66
N ALA A 46 22.82 -0.40 6.25
CA ALA A 46 21.75 -0.89 7.13
C ALA A 46 21.76 -2.42 7.32
N LEU A 47 22.68 -3.16 6.69
CA LEU A 47 22.74 -4.63 6.80
C LEU A 47 22.94 -5.11 8.25
N GLY A 48 23.70 -4.38 9.07
CA GLY A 48 23.85 -4.71 10.48
C GLY A 48 22.51 -4.65 11.25
N ALA A 49 21.73 -3.59 11.02
CA ALA A 49 20.39 -3.48 11.60
C ALA A 49 19.43 -4.54 11.03
N LEU A 50 19.53 -4.83 9.73
CA LEU A 50 18.70 -5.84 9.09
C LEU A 50 18.95 -7.24 9.65
N ASN A 51 20.20 -7.57 9.98
CA ASN A 51 20.53 -8.83 10.65
C ASN A 51 19.90 -8.91 12.05
N GLY A 52 19.83 -7.80 12.79
CA GLY A 52 19.08 -7.74 14.05
C GLY A 52 17.59 -8.03 13.86
N VAL A 53 16.96 -7.47 12.82
CA VAL A 53 15.56 -7.78 12.48
C VAL A 53 15.37 -9.25 12.14
N LYS A 54 16.32 -9.87 11.42
CA LYS A 54 16.28 -11.31 11.15
C LYS A 54 16.33 -12.12 12.46
N MET A 55 17.24 -11.78 13.38
CA MET A 55 17.34 -12.48 14.67
C MET A 55 16.00 -12.43 15.43
N GLU A 56 15.35 -11.26 15.50
CA GLU A 56 14.04 -11.15 16.15
C GLU A 56 12.94 -11.97 15.45
N LEU A 57 12.98 -12.07 14.11
CA LEU A 57 12.05 -12.92 13.35
C LEU A 57 12.27 -14.41 13.66
N ASP A 58 13.52 -14.85 13.75
CA ASP A 58 13.89 -16.23 14.12
C ASP A 58 13.42 -16.54 15.55
N ASP A 59 13.64 -15.62 16.49
CA ASP A 59 13.27 -15.74 17.92
C ASP A 59 11.75 -15.86 18.15
N CYS A 60 10.93 -15.40 17.20
CA CYS A 60 9.48 -15.51 17.29
C CYS A 60 8.93 -16.91 16.99
N ALA A 61 9.73 -17.81 16.41
CA ALA A 61 9.35 -19.19 16.11
C ALA A 61 8.01 -19.34 15.36
N TYR A 62 7.75 -18.45 14.38
CA TYR A 62 6.49 -18.47 13.63
C TYR A 62 6.41 -19.68 12.70
N SER A 63 5.42 -20.55 12.92
CA SER A 63 5.20 -21.74 12.08
C SER A 63 5.08 -21.46 10.57
N PRO A 64 4.48 -20.35 10.09
CA PRO A 64 4.41 -20.05 8.66
C PRO A 64 5.74 -19.57 8.06
N LEU A 65 6.69 -19.08 8.87
CA LEU A 65 7.94 -18.51 8.39
C LEU A 65 8.94 -19.63 8.08
N VAL A 66 9.18 -19.87 6.79
CA VAL A 66 10.07 -20.95 6.32
C VAL A 66 11.52 -20.49 6.28
N ASP A 67 11.78 -19.26 5.82
CA ASP A 67 13.13 -18.71 5.68
C ASP A 67 13.12 -17.17 5.65
N VAL A 68 14.25 -16.57 5.99
CA VAL A 68 14.51 -15.12 5.95
C VAL A 68 15.84 -14.87 5.24
N ILE A 69 15.78 -14.29 4.05
CA ILE A 69 16.93 -13.92 3.24
C ILE A 69 17.18 -12.43 3.42
N THR A 70 18.38 -12.03 3.85
CA THR A 70 18.79 -10.62 3.97
C THR A 70 19.83 -10.29 2.90
N THR A 71 19.68 -9.13 2.26
CA THR A 71 20.60 -8.73 1.17
C THR A 71 20.54 -7.22 0.92
N ASP A 72 21.56 -6.69 0.24
CA ASP A 72 21.57 -5.38 -0.41
C ASP A 72 21.53 -5.45 -1.95
N ASP A 73 21.46 -6.65 -2.54
CA ASP A 73 21.29 -6.86 -3.98
C ASP A 73 19.81 -7.05 -4.34
N ALA A 74 19.28 -6.13 -5.14
CA ALA A 74 17.92 -6.20 -5.65
C ALA A 74 17.64 -7.49 -6.45
N ASN A 75 18.61 -8.05 -7.18
CA ASN A 75 18.40 -9.29 -7.94
C ASN A 75 18.14 -10.48 -7.01
N VAL A 76 18.86 -10.58 -5.90
CA VAL A 76 18.65 -11.60 -4.86
C VAL A 76 17.31 -11.36 -4.16
N ALA A 77 17.01 -10.11 -3.82
CA ALA A 77 15.78 -9.77 -3.11
C ALA A 77 14.51 -10.08 -3.92
N PHE A 78 14.52 -9.85 -5.24
CA PHE A 78 13.37 -10.09 -6.11
C PHE A 78 13.35 -11.49 -6.75
N GLY A 79 14.34 -12.35 -6.49
CA GLY A 79 14.41 -13.70 -7.03
C GLY A 79 13.19 -14.56 -6.70
N ASP A 80 12.45 -14.95 -7.73
CA ASP A 80 11.20 -15.72 -7.70
C ASP A 80 10.09 -15.12 -6.83
N ALA A 81 10.12 -13.80 -6.59
CA ALA A 81 9.15 -13.13 -5.73
C ALA A 81 7.71 -13.30 -6.26
N ASP A 82 6.79 -13.68 -5.37
CA ASP A 82 5.35 -13.69 -5.59
C ASP A 82 4.72 -12.34 -5.23
N ILE A 83 5.28 -11.66 -4.23
CA ILE A 83 4.81 -10.37 -3.72
C ILE A 83 6.02 -9.48 -3.45
N ALA A 84 5.94 -8.21 -3.83
CA ALA A 84 6.98 -7.22 -3.58
C ALA A 84 6.38 -5.98 -2.89
N LEU A 85 6.81 -5.72 -1.65
CA LEU A 85 6.46 -4.53 -0.88
C LEU A 85 7.60 -3.50 -0.99
N LEU A 86 7.42 -2.50 -1.85
CA LEU A 86 8.41 -1.45 -2.05
C LEU A 86 8.20 -0.32 -1.04
N ILE A 87 8.76 -0.50 0.15
CA ILE A 87 8.62 0.43 1.29
C ILE A 87 9.79 1.42 1.32
N GLY A 88 11.01 0.96 1.05
CA GLY A 88 12.21 1.79 1.00
C GLY A 88 12.11 2.86 -0.10
N ALA A 89 12.19 4.12 0.30
CA ALA A 89 12.20 5.28 -0.60
C ALA A 89 13.01 6.41 0.04
N MET A 90 13.43 7.37 -0.78
CA MET A 90 14.09 8.56 -0.24
C MET A 90 13.04 9.51 0.34
N PRO A 91 13.06 9.79 1.66
CA PRO A 91 12.16 10.79 2.23
C PRO A 91 12.56 12.17 1.73
N ARG A 92 11.56 13.06 1.61
CA ARG A 92 11.83 14.48 1.35
C ARG A 92 12.65 15.06 2.50
N LYS A 93 13.75 15.74 2.18
CA LYS A 93 14.58 16.48 3.14
C LYS A 93 14.31 17.98 3.04
N ASP A 94 14.65 18.73 4.08
CA ASP A 94 14.58 20.18 4.07
C ASP A 94 15.41 20.76 2.92
N GLY A 95 14.86 21.75 2.22
CA GLY A 95 15.48 22.38 1.05
C GLY A 95 15.34 21.60 -0.27
N MET A 96 14.75 20.39 -0.25
CA MET A 96 14.57 19.59 -1.47
C MET A 96 13.34 20.03 -2.28
N GLU A 97 13.56 20.36 -3.55
CA GLU A 97 12.48 20.66 -4.49
C GLU A 97 11.73 19.39 -4.90
N ARG A 98 10.53 19.56 -5.46
CA ARG A 98 9.73 18.41 -5.93
C ARG A 98 10.45 17.61 -7.02
N ALA A 99 11.15 18.29 -7.92
CA ALA A 99 11.92 17.67 -9.00
C ALA A 99 13.09 16.82 -8.47
N ASP A 100 13.77 17.30 -7.43
CA ASP A 100 14.89 16.57 -6.79
C ASP A 100 14.40 15.27 -6.15
N LEU A 101 13.27 15.34 -5.42
CA LEU A 101 12.66 14.16 -4.80
C LEU A 101 12.27 13.10 -5.83
N LEU A 102 11.71 13.53 -6.97
CA LEU A 102 11.33 12.66 -8.08
C LEU A 102 12.56 12.05 -8.74
N THR A 103 13.63 12.82 -8.95
CA THR A 103 14.89 12.35 -9.53
C THR A 103 15.55 11.31 -8.63
N ALA A 104 15.64 11.60 -7.32
CA ALA A 104 16.25 10.70 -6.35
C ALA A 104 15.49 9.36 -6.24
N ASN A 105 14.15 9.40 -6.14
CA ASN A 105 13.36 8.18 -6.14
C ASN A 105 13.36 7.49 -7.51
N GLY A 106 13.49 8.23 -8.62
CA GLY A 106 13.75 7.65 -9.94
C GLY A 106 15.00 6.78 -9.97
N GLY A 107 16.06 7.19 -9.27
CA GLY A 107 17.28 6.40 -9.08
C GLY A 107 17.08 5.09 -8.28
N ILE A 108 16.00 4.98 -7.50
CA ILE A 108 15.67 3.81 -6.67
C ILE A 108 14.68 2.87 -7.38
N PHE A 109 13.56 3.42 -7.87
CA PHE A 109 12.46 2.60 -8.40
C PHE A 109 12.71 2.12 -9.84
N LYS A 110 13.54 2.82 -10.62
CA LYS A 110 13.97 2.36 -11.95
C LYS A 110 14.76 1.04 -11.88
N PRO A 111 15.86 0.92 -11.09
CA PRO A 111 16.57 -0.35 -10.98
C PRO A 111 15.74 -1.43 -10.28
N GLN A 112 14.88 -1.09 -9.30
CA GLN A 112 13.97 -2.06 -8.70
C GLN A 112 12.96 -2.63 -9.73
N GLY A 113 12.35 -1.79 -10.57
CA GLY A 113 11.49 -2.26 -11.67
C GLY A 113 12.20 -3.25 -12.59
N ARG A 114 13.44 -2.93 -13.00
CA ARG A 114 14.26 -3.84 -13.84
C ARG A 114 14.59 -5.16 -13.14
N ALA A 115 14.91 -5.10 -11.85
CA ALA A 115 15.21 -6.29 -11.05
C ALA A 115 13.97 -7.17 -10.86
N ILE A 116 12.79 -6.59 -10.66
CA ILE A 116 11.50 -7.30 -10.64
C ILE A 116 11.27 -7.99 -11.98
N ALA A 117 11.39 -7.25 -13.09
CA ALA A 117 11.11 -7.79 -14.42
C ALA A 117 12.00 -8.98 -14.80
N LYS A 118 13.26 -8.93 -14.36
CA LYS A 118 14.27 -9.96 -14.60
C LYS A 118 14.12 -11.18 -13.70
N ASN A 119 13.82 -10.98 -12.41
CA ASN A 119 14.01 -12.03 -11.40
C ASN A 119 12.72 -12.48 -10.71
N ALA A 120 11.65 -11.67 -10.70
CA ALA A 120 10.40 -12.04 -10.04
C ALA A 120 9.51 -12.93 -10.94
N LYS A 121 8.50 -13.56 -10.34
CA LYS A 121 7.50 -14.31 -11.11
C LYS A 121 6.68 -13.38 -12.00
N LYS A 122 6.20 -13.88 -13.15
CA LYS A 122 5.42 -13.07 -14.10
C LYS A 122 4.12 -12.51 -13.53
N ASN A 123 3.53 -13.20 -12.57
CA ASN A 123 2.31 -12.81 -11.87
C ASN A 123 2.57 -12.14 -10.49
N VAL A 124 3.82 -11.67 -10.24
CA VAL A 124 4.22 -10.98 -9.00
C VAL A 124 3.25 -9.86 -8.65
N LYS A 125 2.90 -9.67 -7.38
CA LYS A 125 2.08 -8.54 -6.91
C LYS A 125 2.97 -7.47 -6.29
N VAL A 126 3.11 -6.33 -6.96
CA VAL A 126 3.98 -5.23 -6.52
C VAL A 126 3.13 -4.13 -5.88
N LEU A 127 3.36 -3.87 -4.59
CA LEU A 127 2.76 -2.78 -3.85
C LEU A 127 3.83 -1.74 -3.50
N VAL A 128 3.66 -0.52 -4.01
CA VAL A 128 4.51 0.62 -3.65
C VAL A 128 3.92 1.39 -2.47
N VAL A 129 4.72 1.50 -1.41
CA VAL A 129 4.41 2.23 -0.19
C VAL A 129 5.28 3.49 -0.06
N GLY A 130 6.53 3.40 -0.49
CA GLY A 130 7.50 4.50 -0.42
C GLY A 130 7.07 5.71 -1.25
N ASN A 131 7.06 6.89 -0.63
CA ASN A 131 6.58 8.12 -1.25
C ASN A 131 7.56 8.73 -2.27
N PRO A 132 7.09 9.39 -3.35
CA PRO A 132 5.69 9.57 -3.76
C PRO A 132 5.10 8.31 -4.42
N ALA A 133 4.16 7.63 -3.74
CA ALA A 133 3.84 6.23 -4.01
C ALA A 133 3.32 5.98 -5.45
N ASN A 134 2.36 6.78 -5.92
CA ASN A 134 1.80 6.64 -7.27
C ASN A 134 2.87 6.80 -8.36
N THR A 135 3.72 7.83 -8.24
CA THR A 135 4.78 8.08 -9.22
C THR A 135 5.89 7.04 -9.15
N ASN A 136 6.25 6.58 -7.95
CA ASN A 136 7.22 5.51 -7.78
C ASN A 136 6.73 4.18 -8.37
N ALA A 137 5.44 3.85 -8.21
CA ALA A 137 4.81 2.72 -8.89
C ALA A 137 4.84 2.88 -10.41
N PHE A 138 4.53 4.07 -10.93
CA PHE A 138 4.62 4.35 -12.35
C PHE A 138 6.05 4.15 -12.90
N ILE A 139 7.07 4.63 -12.18
CA ILE A 139 8.48 4.46 -12.55
C ILE A 139 8.87 2.98 -12.56
N ALA A 140 8.52 2.22 -11.51
CA ALA A 140 8.82 0.80 -11.42
C ALA A 140 8.14 0.02 -12.57
N MET A 141 6.85 0.25 -12.78
CA MET A 141 6.04 -0.34 -13.86
C MET A 141 6.65 -0.04 -15.24
N SER A 142 7.00 1.23 -15.50
CA SER A 142 7.56 1.66 -16.80
C SER A 142 8.95 1.07 -17.09
N ASN A 143 9.62 0.52 -16.07
CA ASN A 143 10.92 -0.14 -16.20
C ASN A 143 10.84 -1.66 -16.03
N ALA A 144 9.63 -2.23 -16.11
CA ALA A 144 9.36 -3.66 -16.06
C ALA A 144 8.41 -4.10 -17.20
N PRO A 145 8.75 -3.86 -18.48
CA PRO A 145 7.85 -4.12 -19.61
C PRO A 145 7.46 -5.58 -19.78
N GLU A 146 8.18 -6.52 -19.16
CA GLU A 146 7.93 -7.96 -19.20
C GLU A 146 6.94 -8.45 -18.12
N ILE A 147 6.37 -7.54 -17.34
CA ILE A 147 5.38 -7.79 -16.30
C ILE A 147 4.10 -7.02 -16.67
N ASP A 148 2.94 -7.65 -16.52
CA ASP A 148 1.66 -6.98 -16.77
C ASP A 148 1.56 -5.71 -15.88
N PRO A 149 1.29 -4.52 -16.45
CA PRO A 149 1.09 -3.29 -15.68
C PRO A 149 0.13 -3.45 -14.50
N LYS A 150 -0.90 -4.31 -14.62
CA LYS A 150 -1.85 -4.59 -13.53
C LYS A 150 -1.20 -5.18 -12.29
N GLN A 151 0.03 -5.68 -12.38
CA GLN A 151 0.80 -6.15 -11.25
C GLN A 151 1.45 -5.04 -10.41
N PHE A 152 1.36 -3.77 -10.83
CA PHE A 152 1.91 -2.64 -10.10
C PHE A 152 0.80 -1.78 -9.48
N THR A 153 0.80 -1.67 -8.16
CA THR A 153 -0.11 -0.81 -7.41
C THR A 153 0.64 0.14 -6.49
N ALA A 154 -0.02 1.23 -6.09
CA ALA A 154 0.44 2.11 -5.01
C ALA A 154 -0.58 2.16 -3.88
N MET A 155 -0.09 2.43 -2.67
CA MET A 155 -0.91 2.31 -1.47
C MET A 155 -1.68 3.59 -1.13
N THR A 156 -2.99 3.59 -1.38
CA THR A 156 -3.97 4.54 -0.80
C THR A 156 -4.84 3.92 0.30
N ARG A 157 -4.52 2.68 0.71
CA ARG A 157 -5.28 1.96 1.75
C ARG A 157 -5.20 2.66 3.13
N LEU A 158 -4.09 3.33 3.44
CA LEU A 158 -3.97 4.06 4.70
C LEU A 158 -4.89 5.28 4.73
N ASP A 159 -4.99 5.99 3.62
CA ASP A 159 -5.92 7.11 3.45
C ASP A 159 -7.37 6.63 3.57
N HIS A 160 -7.69 5.51 2.92
CA HIS A 160 -8.99 4.85 3.02
C HIS A 160 -9.33 4.51 4.48
N ASN A 161 -8.42 3.84 5.20
CA ASN A 161 -8.64 3.47 6.60
C ASN A 161 -8.79 4.72 7.50
N ARG A 162 -8.08 5.82 7.20
CA ARG A 162 -8.22 7.10 7.92
C ARG A 162 -9.58 7.74 7.65
N ALA A 163 -10.05 7.73 6.41
CA ALA A 163 -11.35 8.24 6.01
C ALA A 163 -12.48 7.46 6.70
N VAL A 164 -12.41 6.12 6.69
CA VAL A 164 -13.33 5.25 7.45
C VAL A 164 -13.36 5.63 8.92
N ALA A 165 -12.19 5.79 9.56
CA ALA A 165 -12.12 6.14 10.98
C ALA A 165 -12.71 7.53 11.30
N GLN A 166 -12.46 8.54 10.45
CA GLN A 166 -13.02 9.88 10.64
C GLN A 166 -14.54 9.90 10.45
N LEU A 167 -15.04 9.20 9.43
CA LEU A 167 -16.47 9.11 9.18
C LEU A 167 -17.19 8.37 10.32
N ALA A 168 -16.67 7.21 10.74
CA ALA A 168 -17.19 6.44 11.85
C ALA A 168 -17.31 7.27 13.15
N GLN A 169 -16.28 8.07 13.45
CA GLN A 169 -16.31 9.00 14.59
C GLN A 169 -17.37 10.09 14.43
N ARG A 170 -17.51 10.68 13.24
CA ARG A 170 -18.51 11.72 12.95
C ARG A 170 -19.94 11.21 13.15
N VAL A 171 -20.24 10.01 12.69
CA VAL A 171 -21.60 9.45 12.75
C VAL A 171 -21.87 8.66 14.04
N GLY A 172 -20.87 8.46 14.90
CA GLY A 172 -21.00 7.71 16.15
C GLY A 172 -21.29 6.22 15.92
N LYS A 173 -20.69 5.61 14.89
CA LYS A 173 -20.93 4.22 14.47
C LYS A 173 -19.63 3.41 14.44
N PRO A 174 -19.68 2.06 14.55
CA PRO A 174 -18.49 1.23 14.39
C PRO A 174 -17.94 1.33 12.96
N VAL A 175 -16.63 1.16 12.77
CA VAL A 175 -16.00 1.21 11.43
C VAL A 175 -16.59 0.19 10.45
N THR A 176 -17.14 -0.91 10.95
CA THR A 176 -17.81 -1.96 10.16
C THR A 176 -19.16 -1.54 9.57
N SER A 177 -19.72 -0.40 10.01
CA SER A 177 -20.92 0.20 9.40
C SER A 177 -20.61 0.96 8.10
N ILE A 178 -19.33 1.27 7.85
CA ILE A 178 -18.89 2.03 6.70
C ILE A 178 -18.55 1.07 5.56
N LYS A 179 -19.16 1.28 4.39
CA LYS A 179 -18.89 0.51 3.17
C LYS A 179 -18.67 1.42 1.98
N LYS A 180 -18.04 0.91 0.93
CA LYS A 180 -17.78 1.58 -0.35
C LYS A 180 -16.98 2.89 -0.20
N MET A 181 -16.17 2.99 0.85
CA MET A 181 -15.27 4.12 1.04
C MET A 181 -14.25 4.17 -0.10
N THR A 182 -14.11 5.34 -0.71
CA THR A 182 -13.24 5.52 -1.87
C THR A 182 -12.32 6.71 -1.68
N ILE A 183 -11.03 6.48 -1.87
CA ILE A 183 -10.04 7.54 -2.06
C ILE A 183 -9.74 7.60 -3.55
N TRP A 184 -9.97 8.76 -4.17
CA TRP A 184 -9.63 9.01 -5.56
C TRP A 184 -8.29 9.74 -5.69
N GLY A 185 -7.59 9.46 -6.80
CA GLY A 185 -6.42 10.23 -7.22
C GLY A 185 -5.11 9.78 -6.56
N ASN A 186 -4.30 10.75 -6.13
CA ASN A 186 -2.92 10.53 -5.71
C ASN A 186 -2.82 10.27 -4.19
N HIS A 187 -1.89 9.43 -3.74
CA HIS A 187 -1.50 9.34 -2.32
C HIS A 187 -0.76 10.63 -1.90
N SER A 188 -1.52 11.69 -1.65
CA SER A 188 -1.01 13.02 -1.31
C SER A 188 -2.08 13.88 -0.63
N ALA A 189 -1.76 15.15 -0.37
CA ALA A 189 -2.74 16.10 0.16
C ALA A 189 -3.87 16.45 -0.85
N SER A 190 -3.69 16.13 -2.14
CA SER A 190 -4.72 16.33 -3.18
C SER A 190 -5.64 15.12 -3.37
N GLN A 191 -5.59 14.13 -2.48
CA GLN A 191 -6.50 12.99 -2.49
C GLN A 191 -7.95 13.43 -2.27
N TYR A 192 -8.91 12.65 -2.76
CA TYR A 192 -10.32 12.91 -2.55
C TYR A 192 -11.01 11.72 -1.85
N PRO A 193 -11.25 11.79 -0.53
CA PRO A 193 -12.07 10.82 0.19
C PRO A 193 -13.56 11.10 -0.08
N ASP A 194 -14.20 10.19 -0.81
CA ASP A 194 -15.53 10.35 -1.38
C ASP A 194 -16.63 9.84 -0.42
N LEU A 195 -17.51 10.76 -0.02
CA LEU A 195 -18.70 10.45 0.79
C LEU A 195 -19.97 10.25 -0.05
N TYR A 196 -19.97 10.63 -1.33
CA TYR A 196 -21.13 10.57 -2.21
C TYR A 196 -21.37 9.17 -2.76
N ASN A 197 -20.33 8.33 -2.85
CA ASN A 197 -20.46 6.91 -3.19
C ASN A 197 -20.30 5.96 -1.98
N CYS A 198 -19.94 6.51 -0.82
CA CYS A 198 -19.78 5.76 0.44
C CYS A 198 -21.13 5.52 1.13
N GLU A 199 -21.20 4.47 1.94
CA GLU A 199 -22.38 4.09 2.72
C GLU A 199 -22.09 4.01 4.23
N VAL A 200 -23.08 4.42 5.04
CA VAL A 200 -23.16 4.21 6.49
C VAL A 200 -24.43 3.43 6.77
N ASP A 201 -24.32 2.21 7.31
CA ASP A 201 -25.47 1.32 7.55
C ASP A 201 -26.36 1.15 6.28
N GLY A 202 -25.72 1.08 5.10
CA GLY A 202 -26.39 0.94 3.80
C GLY A 202 -27.05 2.21 3.25
N LYS A 203 -26.89 3.36 3.92
CA LYS A 203 -27.38 4.67 3.46
C LYS A 203 -26.24 5.53 2.96
N ASN A 204 -26.51 6.39 1.96
CA ASN A 204 -25.51 7.32 1.43
C ASN A 204 -24.84 8.16 2.54
N ALA A 205 -23.51 8.12 2.62
CA ALA A 205 -22.75 8.74 3.70
C ALA A 205 -22.87 10.28 3.69
N ALA A 206 -22.86 10.92 2.52
CA ALA A 206 -23.06 12.37 2.41
C ALA A 206 -24.45 12.78 2.92
N THR A 207 -25.50 12.02 2.62
CA THR A 207 -26.85 12.25 3.16
C THR A 207 -26.94 12.02 4.66
N VAL A 208 -26.26 11.00 5.20
CA VAL A 208 -26.24 10.73 6.66
C VAL A 208 -25.51 11.82 7.43
N VAL A 209 -24.40 12.32 6.87
CA VAL A 209 -23.63 13.42 7.45
C VAL A 209 -24.40 14.75 7.36
N ASN A 210 -25.07 14.99 6.23
CA ASN A 210 -25.90 16.17 5.95
C ASN A 210 -25.22 17.51 6.29
N ASP A 211 -23.92 17.62 6.00
CA ASP A 211 -23.09 18.77 6.35
C ASP A 211 -21.94 18.89 5.32
N GLU A 212 -22.22 19.62 4.24
CA GLU A 212 -21.27 19.82 3.15
C GLU A 212 -20.06 20.64 3.61
N THR A 213 -20.26 21.63 4.47
CA THR A 213 -19.19 22.45 5.07
C THR A 213 -18.23 21.56 5.86
N TRP A 214 -18.75 20.69 6.73
CA TRP A 214 -17.89 19.73 7.45
C TRP A 214 -17.14 18.81 6.49
N THR A 215 -17.81 18.33 5.44
CA THR A 215 -17.18 17.45 4.43
C THR A 215 -15.99 18.14 3.77
N ARG A 216 -16.20 19.35 3.25
CA ARG A 216 -15.20 20.12 2.49
C ARG A 216 -14.10 20.70 3.36
N GLU A 217 -14.45 21.26 4.52
CA GLU A 217 -13.53 22.08 5.32
C GLU A 217 -12.91 21.32 6.49
N THR A 218 -13.53 20.20 6.91
CA THR A 218 -13.05 19.40 8.05
C THR A 218 -12.63 18.00 7.62
N PHE A 219 -13.51 17.21 7.01
CA PHE A 219 -13.24 15.79 6.71
C PHE A 219 -12.09 15.61 5.72
N ILE A 220 -12.22 16.18 4.51
CA ILE A 220 -11.19 16.06 3.45
C ILE A 220 -9.82 16.56 3.95
N PRO A 221 -9.69 17.78 4.53
CA PRO A 221 -8.41 18.27 5.04
C PRO A 221 -7.86 17.42 6.19
N THR A 222 -8.71 16.88 7.07
CA THR A 222 -8.28 16.06 8.20
C THR A 222 -7.68 14.73 7.73
N VAL A 223 -8.31 14.07 6.76
CA VAL A 223 -7.78 12.83 6.18
C VAL A 223 -6.43 13.11 5.50
N ALA A 224 -6.36 14.15 4.65
CA ALA A 224 -5.15 14.55 3.94
C ALA A 224 -3.98 14.91 4.89
N LYS A 225 -4.26 15.59 6.02
CA LYS A 225 -3.25 16.04 6.99
C LYS A 225 -3.03 15.06 8.15
N ARG A 226 -3.65 13.88 8.14
CA ARG A 226 -3.60 12.94 9.26
C ARG A 226 -2.18 12.46 9.59
N GLY A 227 -1.34 12.28 8.56
CA GLY A 227 0.07 11.91 8.75
C GLY A 227 0.84 12.95 9.57
N ALA A 228 0.69 14.23 9.24
CA ALA A 228 1.33 15.33 9.96
C ALA A 228 0.81 15.45 11.40
N ALA A 229 -0.49 15.25 11.63
CA ALA A 229 -1.07 15.24 12.97
C ALA A 229 -0.47 14.13 13.85
N ILE A 230 -0.23 12.93 13.30
CA ILE A 230 0.40 11.83 14.03
C ILE A 230 1.86 12.14 14.35
N ILE A 231 2.62 12.70 13.39
CA ILE A 231 4.01 13.11 13.61
C ILE A 231 4.09 14.16 14.72
N LYS A 232 3.22 15.19 14.68
CA LYS A 232 3.14 16.21 15.71
C LYS A 232 2.86 15.62 17.10
N ALA A 233 2.01 14.60 17.18
CA ALA A 233 1.64 13.98 18.46
C ALA A 233 2.69 13.00 19.01
N ARG A 234 3.37 12.24 18.14
CA ARG A 234 4.27 11.13 18.55
C ARG A 234 5.76 11.43 18.39
N GLY A 235 6.12 12.47 17.64
CA GLY A 235 7.50 12.71 17.18
C GLY A 235 7.99 11.71 16.13
N LEU A 236 7.17 10.74 15.72
CA LEU A 236 7.50 9.66 14.81
C LEU A 236 6.42 9.49 13.74
N SER A 237 6.80 8.90 12.60
CA SER A 237 5.87 8.58 11.53
C SER A 237 4.82 7.52 11.97
N SER A 238 3.76 7.39 11.18
CA SER A 238 2.65 6.46 11.44
C SER A 238 2.95 5.03 10.99
N ALA A 239 4.12 4.52 11.36
CA ALA A 239 4.67 3.27 10.82
C ALA A 239 3.75 2.05 11.00
N ALA A 240 3.20 1.85 12.20
CA ALA A 240 2.32 0.72 12.49
C ALA A 240 1.04 0.72 11.63
N SER A 241 0.38 1.88 11.47
CA SER A 241 -0.82 1.96 10.64
C SER A 241 -0.52 1.89 9.15
N ALA A 242 0.63 2.39 8.70
CA ALA A 242 1.11 2.19 7.33
C ALA A 242 1.38 0.70 7.04
N GLY A 243 2.04 -0.02 7.95
CA GLY A 243 2.26 -1.47 7.85
C GLY A 243 0.94 -2.25 7.81
N THR A 244 -0.03 -1.90 8.67
CA THR A 244 -1.40 -2.47 8.61
C THR A 244 -2.04 -2.25 7.25
N ALA A 245 -1.99 -1.02 6.72
CA ALA A 245 -2.61 -0.69 5.45
C ALA A 245 -1.97 -1.44 4.27
N ALA A 246 -0.65 -1.62 4.27
CA ALA A 246 0.06 -2.38 3.25
C ALA A 246 -0.32 -3.86 3.29
N MET A 247 -0.36 -4.43 4.50
CA MET A 247 -0.80 -5.80 4.72
C MET A 247 -2.26 -6.00 4.28
N ASP A 248 -3.17 -5.10 4.63
CA ASP A 248 -4.58 -5.19 4.26
C ASP A 248 -4.80 -5.01 2.75
N HIS A 249 -4.01 -4.15 2.09
CA HIS A 249 -4.03 -4.00 0.63
C HIS A 249 -3.68 -5.33 -0.05
N VAL A 250 -2.56 -5.95 0.33
CA VAL A 250 -2.14 -7.24 -0.23
C VAL A 250 -3.12 -8.35 0.13
N ARG A 251 -3.59 -8.41 1.38
CA ARG A 251 -4.57 -9.41 1.81
C ARG A 251 -5.82 -9.34 0.94
N ASN A 252 -6.39 -8.15 0.73
CA ASN A 252 -7.57 -8.04 -0.12
C ASN A 252 -7.28 -8.35 -1.58
N TRP A 253 -6.11 -7.95 -2.09
CA TRP A 253 -5.74 -8.30 -3.46
C TRP A 253 -5.61 -9.82 -3.67
N VAL A 254 -5.05 -10.55 -2.70
CA VAL A 254 -4.86 -12.00 -2.79
C VAL A 254 -6.14 -12.78 -2.46
N GLN A 255 -6.82 -12.44 -1.36
CA GLN A 255 -7.92 -13.22 -0.79
C GLN A 255 -9.31 -12.70 -1.15
N GLY A 256 -9.37 -11.51 -1.75
CA GLY A 256 -10.60 -10.84 -2.12
C GLY A 256 -11.05 -9.74 -1.15
N THR A 257 -11.95 -8.89 -1.63
CA THR A 257 -12.64 -7.87 -0.81
C THR A 257 -13.90 -8.46 -0.17
N PRO A 258 -14.37 -7.91 0.97
CA PRO A 258 -15.65 -8.32 1.54
C PRO A 258 -16.81 -8.17 0.55
N ALA A 259 -17.80 -9.06 0.62
CA ALA A 259 -18.95 -9.02 -0.28
C ALA A 259 -19.76 -7.72 -0.13
N GLY A 260 -20.06 -7.09 -1.26
CA GLY A 260 -20.80 -5.82 -1.31
C GLY A 260 -20.01 -4.60 -0.83
N ASP A 261 -18.68 -4.71 -0.73
CA ASP A 261 -17.80 -3.64 -0.28
C ASP A 261 -16.56 -3.52 -1.17
N TRP A 262 -15.94 -2.35 -1.18
CA TRP A 262 -14.83 -1.99 -2.06
C TRP A 262 -13.65 -1.46 -1.23
N VAL A 263 -12.46 -1.52 -1.81
CA VAL A 263 -11.24 -0.93 -1.22
C VAL A 263 -10.63 0.06 -2.19
N SER A 264 -9.87 1.02 -1.65
CA SER A 264 -9.12 1.96 -2.49
C SER A 264 -7.75 1.40 -2.83
N MET A 265 -7.45 1.34 -4.12
CA MET A 265 -6.16 0.91 -4.66
C MET A 265 -5.72 1.90 -5.72
N SER A 266 -4.46 2.33 -5.67
CA SER A 266 -3.88 3.04 -6.81
C SER A 266 -3.39 2.03 -7.83
N VAL A 267 -4.00 2.03 -8.99
CA VAL A 267 -3.77 1.06 -10.08
C VAL A 267 -3.52 1.81 -11.39
N PRO A 268 -2.93 1.18 -12.41
CA PRO A 268 -2.83 1.78 -13.74
C PRO A 268 -4.23 2.03 -14.28
N SER A 269 -4.53 3.28 -14.60
CA SER A 269 -5.80 3.66 -15.21
C SER A 269 -5.98 2.95 -16.55
N ASP A 270 -7.19 2.43 -16.79
CA ASP A 270 -7.65 1.92 -18.07
C ASP A 270 -8.47 2.98 -18.86
N GLY A 271 -8.49 4.23 -18.38
CA GLY A 271 -9.35 5.31 -18.90
C GLY A 271 -10.63 5.52 -18.08
N SER A 272 -10.90 4.65 -17.09
CA SER A 272 -12.04 4.78 -16.19
C SER A 272 -12.16 6.18 -15.61
N TYR A 273 -13.38 6.71 -15.60
CA TYR A 273 -13.72 8.03 -15.06
C TYR A 273 -12.92 9.19 -15.68
N GLY A 274 -12.43 9.04 -16.92
CA GLY A 274 -11.69 10.07 -17.64
C GLY A 274 -10.25 10.28 -17.15
N VAL A 275 -9.74 9.41 -16.26
CA VAL A 275 -8.35 9.45 -15.83
C VAL A 275 -7.46 8.91 -16.96
N PRO A 276 -6.46 9.66 -17.44
CA PRO A 276 -5.63 9.23 -18.56
C PRO A 276 -5.03 7.82 -18.37
N ALA A 277 -5.16 6.98 -19.40
CA ALA A 277 -4.71 5.59 -19.35
C ALA A 277 -3.21 5.50 -19.05
N GLY A 278 -2.83 4.49 -18.26
CA GLY A 278 -1.45 4.25 -17.83
C GLY A 278 -0.99 5.07 -16.62
N LEU A 279 -1.70 6.12 -16.20
CA LEU A 279 -1.40 6.80 -14.94
C LEU A 279 -1.75 5.92 -13.74
N ILE A 280 -0.88 5.87 -12.74
CA ILE A 280 -1.21 5.23 -11.45
C ILE A 280 -2.09 6.18 -10.64
N SER A 281 -3.37 5.85 -10.50
CA SER A 281 -4.35 6.64 -9.77
C SER A 281 -5.21 5.74 -8.87
N SER A 282 -5.66 6.29 -7.75
CA SER A 282 -6.55 5.60 -6.81
C SER A 282 -7.97 5.55 -7.33
N PHE A 283 -8.54 4.36 -7.30
CA PHE A 283 -9.90 4.04 -7.71
C PHE A 283 -10.60 3.17 -6.65
N PRO A 284 -11.94 3.14 -6.64
CA PRO A 284 -12.67 2.07 -5.98
C PRO A 284 -12.41 0.76 -6.71
N CYS A 285 -11.96 -0.26 -5.98
CA CYS A 285 -11.69 -1.58 -6.52
C CYS A 285 -12.38 -2.67 -5.71
N THR A 286 -12.86 -3.70 -6.39
CA THR A 286 -13.11 -5.01 -5.78
C THR A 286 -11.94 -5.94 -6.09
N CYS A 287 -11.73 -6.95 -5.25
CA CYS A 287 -10.75 -8.00 -5.51
C CYS A 287 -11.39 -9.37 -5.42
N ALA A 288 -11.06 -10.26 -6.35
CA ALA A 288 -11.47 -11.65 -6.35
C ALA A 288 -10.43 -12.50 -7.09
N ASN A 289 -10.18 -13.72 -6.63
CA ASN A 289 -9.29 -14.68 -7.29
C ASN A 289 -7.86 -14.13 -7.58
N GLY A 290 -7.35 -13.26 -6.70
CA GLY A 290 -6.02 -12.66 -6.90
C GLY A 290 -5.99 -11.50 -7.90
N GLU A 291 -7.13 -11.04 -8.42
CA GLU A 291 -7.24 -9.94 -9.36
C GLU A 291 -8.06 -8.81 -8.76
N TYR A 292 -7.76 -7.56 -9.14
CA TYR A 292 -8.64 -6.43 -8.84
C TYR A 292 -9.44 -6.02 -10.07
N SER A 293 -10.55 -5.33 -9.85
CA SER A 293 -11.33 -4.66 -10.89
C SER A 293 -11.74 -3.28 -10.41
N ILE A 294 -11.52 -2.27 -11.25
CA ILE A 294 -12.05 -0.92 -10.99
C ILE A 294 -13.58 -1.01 -11.03
N VAL A 295 -14.22 -0.53 -9.98
CA VAL A 295 -15.68 -0.47 -9.92
C VAL A 295 -16.18 0.53 -10.94
N GLN A 296 -17.15 0.12 -11.76
CA GLN A 296 -17.70 0.91 -12.87
C GLN A 296 -19.08 1.50 -12.52
N GLY A 297 -19.50 2.49 -13.29
CA GLY A 297 -20.87 3.04 -13.23
C GLY A 297 -21.15 3.99 -12.07
N LEU A 298 -20.12 4.52 -11.42
CA LEU A 298 -20.28 5.54 -10.39
C LEU A 298 -20.60 6.92 -10.99
N SER A 299 -21.47 7.66 -10.32
CA SER A 299 -21.72 9.06 -10.63
C SER A 299 -20.56 9.93 -10.14
N ILE A 300 -20.08 10.80 -11.02
CA ILE A 300 -19.11 11.86 -10.70
C ILE A 300 -19.86 13.19 -10.76
N ASN A 301 -19.89 13.91 -9.64
CA ASN A 301 -20.68 15.13 -9.44
C ASN A 301 -19.82 16.35 -9.07
#